data_AF-A0A0J9FQG3-F1
#
_entry.id   AF-A0A0J9FQG3-F1
#
_cell.length_a   1.000
_cell.length_b   1.000
_cell.length_c   1.000
_cell.angle_alpha   90.00
_cell.angle_beta   90.00
_cell.angle_gamma   90.00
#
_symmetry.space_group_name_H-M   'P 1'
#
loop_
_entity.id
_entity.type
_entity.pdbx_description
1 polymer ?
#
loop_
_entity_poly.entity_id
_entity_poly.type
_entity_poly.pdbx_seq_one_letter_code
_entity_poly.pdbx_strand_id
1 'polypeptide(L)'
;MEGEGGYPAESPVVTAADLVRGFSECRDMATRTPLYITHHGRATHVLLGVNEFRALKAQSGSAGQESAEEKLFALADWVDQAVIICDQDMRVDFVNRVASAICRKPVGQMVGPKLDVVLPSISGSLMEVHVRRTVSGGEPSAADIPSPFADGAWLRLQSFPLGRSTVIMFRDITEDVRRHRLADAKAAIIEAMTAHGDVGYVRLSVRGTIDAVDVPFTDMLSLPRERVMGVQLTDLVLTHGRAAFRQALERAMQGQGAQCVQTMLLSNRGEAVAVKASIVALHGAYGAEGAVVLITALDGSTVVELPRAAE
;
A
#
# COMPACT_ATOMS: atom_id res chain seq x y z
N MET A 1 -72.02 -16.16 0.75
CA MET A 1 -70.69 -16.08 1.39
C MET A 1 -69.70 -16.04 0.25
N GLU A 2 -69.40 -14.81 -0.17
CA GLU A 2 -68.55 -14.46 -1.29
C GLU A 2 -67.08 -14.76 -0.95
N GLY A 3 -66.34 -15.30 -1.91
CA GLY A 3 -64.89 -15.52 -1.82
C GLY A 3 -64.23 -14.80 -2.99
N GLU A 4 -63.84 -13.56 -2.74
CA GLU A 4 -63.15 -12.66 -3.66
C GLU A 4 -61.82 -13.25 -4.15
N GLY A 5 -61.76 -13.53 -5.45
CA GLY A 5 -60.51 -13.57 -6.22
C GLY A 5 -60.67 -12.55 -7.34
N GLY A 6 -60.47 -11.27 -7.03
CA GLY A 6 -60.62 -10.17 -7.99
C GLY A 6 -59.60 -10.27 -9.11
N TYR A 7 -59.99 -10.89 -10.22
CA TYR A 7 -59.32 -10.72 -11.50
C TYR A 7 -59.72 -9.35 -12.07
N PRO A 8 -58.87 -8.67 -12.87
CA PRO A 8 -59.33 -7.53 -13.63
C PRO A 8 -60.57 -7.96 -14.43
N ALA A 9 -61.69 -7.26 -14.26
CA ALA A 9 -63.03 -7.68 -14.69
C ALA A 9 -63.20 -7.87 -16.23
N GLU A 10 -62.12 -7.73 -17.00
CA GLU A 10 -62.10 -7.70 -18.47
C GLU A 10 -61.24 -8.80 -19.10
N SER A 11 -60.53 -9.64 -18.33
CA SER A 11 -59.68 -10.69 -18.90
C SER A 11 -60.43 -12.02 -19.06
N PRO A 12 -60.42 -12.65 -20.25
CA PRO A 12 -61.12 -13.91 -20.50
C PRO A 12 -60.51 -15.06 -19.69
N VAL A 13 -61.37 -15.99 -19.27
CA VAL A 13 -61.01 -17.16 -18.45
C VAL A 13 -61.53 -18.44 -19.12
N VAL A 14 -60.69 -19.47 -19.22
CA VAL A 14 -61.03 -20.79 -19.78
C VAL A 14 -60.61 -21.90 -18.83
N THR A 15 -61.23 -23.08 -18.95
CA THR A 15 -60.74 -24.28 -18.24
C THR A 15 -59.57 -24.91 -18.99
N ALA A 16 -58.72 -25.66 -18.31
CA ALA A 16 -57.66 -26.43 -18.95
C ALA A 16 -58.19 -27.43 -20.00
N ALA A 17 -59.40 -27.97 -19.81
CA ALA A 17 -60.04 -28.85 -20.77
C ALA A 17 -60.48 -28.10 -22.05
N ASP A 18 -61.01 -26.88 -21.89
CA ASP A 18 -61.46 -26.06 -23.02
C ASP A 18 -60.28 -25.49 -23.82
N LEU A 19 -59.16 -25.18 -23.14
CA LEU A 19 -57.91 -24.79 -23.80
C LEU A 19 -57.43 -25.88 -24.78
N VAL A 20 -57.50 -27.15 -24.39
CA VAL A 20 -57.09 -28.27 -25.25
C VAL A 20 -58.08 -28.47 -26.40
N ARG A 21 -59.39 -28.38 -26.13
CA ARG A 21 -60.44 -28.57 -27.13
C ARG A 21 -60.50 -27.44 -28.17
N GLY A 22 -60.22 -26.21 -27.77
CA GLY A 22 -60.34 -24.99 -28.57
C GLY A 22 -59.02 -24.23 -28.70
N PHE A 23 -57.88 -24.92 -28.80
CA PHE A 23 -56.57 -24.28 -28.73
C PHE A 23 -56.36 -23.18 -29.77
N SER A 24 -56.86 -23.34 -31.00
CA SER A 24 -56.74 -22.32 -32.06
C SER A 24 -57.42 -21.01 -31.67
N GLU A 25 -58.65 -21.08 -31.17
CA GLU A 25 -59.41 -19.90 -30.72
C GLU A 25 -58.78 -19.26 -29.49
N CYS A 26 -58.33 -20.08 -28.54
CA CYS A 26 -57.62 -19.62 -27.35
C CYS A 26 -56.29 -18.91 -27.69
N ARG A 27 -55.55 -19.43 -28.69
CA ARG A 27 -54.30 -18.82 -29.18
C ARG A 27 -54.55 -17.47 -29.86
N ASP A 28 -55.58 -17.40 -30.71
CA ASP A 28 -55.92 -16.16 -31.40
C ASP A 28 -56.40 -15.09 -30.40
N MET A 29 -57.14 -15.49 -29.36
CA MET A 29 -57.53 -14.62 -28.24
C MET A 29 -56.32 -14.13 -27.44
N ALA A 30 -55.39 -15.04 -27.09
CA ALA A 30 -54.19 -14.74 -26.30
C ALA A 30 -53.17 -13.83 -27.02
N THR A 31 -53.37 -13.57 -28.31
CA THR A 31 -52.56 -12.59 -29.07
C THR A 31 -52.99 -11.15 -28.80
N ARG A 32 -54.22 -10.94 -28.29
CA ARG A 32 -54.80 -9.61 -28.04
C ARG A 32 -54.95 -9.29 -26.57
N THR A 33 -55.18 -10.30 -25.73
CA THR A 33 -55.39 -10.12 -24.29
C THR A 33 -54.94 -11.36 -23.52
N PRO A 34 -54.40 -11.20 -22.30
CA PRO A 34 -54.10 -12.32 -21.41
C PRO A 34 -55.30 -13.23 -21.15
N LEU A 35 -55.11 -14.54 -21.41
CA LEU A 35 -56.14 -15.55 -21.19
C LEU A 35 -55.80 -16.39 -19.96
N TYR A 36 -56.65 -16.35 -18.94
CA TYR A 36 -56.46 -17.12 -17.70
C TYR A 36 -56.95 -18.55 -17.86
N ILE A 37 -56.13 -19.51 -17.44
CA ILE A 37 -56.44 -20.94 -17.52
C ILE A 37 -56.70 -21.48 -16.12
N THR A 38 -57.87 -22.07 -15.93
CA THR A 38 -58.32 -22.60 -14.64
C THR A 38 -58.24 -24.12 -14.57
N HIS A 39 -57.91 -24.62 -13.38
CA HIS A 39 -57.98 -26.03 -13.02
C HIS A 39 -58.78 -26.13 -11.70
N HIS A 40 -59.86 -26.91 -11.69
CA HIS A 40 -60.83 -26.97 -10.58
C HIS A 40 -61.30 -25.58 -10.08
N GLY A 41 -61.59 -24.67 -11.02
CA GLY A 41 -62.09 -23.32 -10.71
C GLY A 41 -61.04 -22.32 -10.23
N ARG A 42 -59.77 -22.72 -10.09
CA ARG A 42 -58.65 -21.83 -9.73
C ARG A 42 -57.77 -21.52 -10.93
N ALA A 43 -57.44 -20.24 -11.15
CA ALA A 43 -56.46 -19.86 -12.16
C ALA A 43 -55.07 -20.43 -11.79
N THR A 44 -54.46 -21.16 -12.72
CA THR A 44 -53.15 -21.79 -12.53
C THR A 44 -52.12 -21.28 -13.52
N HIS A 45 -52.55 -20.92 -14.72
CA HIS A 45 -51.68 -20.47 -15.80
C HIS A 45 -52.34 -19.30 -16.53
N VAL A 46 -51.53 -18.55 -17.28
CA VAL A 46 -51.99 -17.53 -18.21
C VAL A 46 -51.35 -17.81 -19.56
N LEU A 47 -52.14 -17.83 -20.63
CA LEU A 47 -51.65 -17.88 -22.00
C LEU A 47 -51.48 -16.45 -22.51
N LEU A 48 -50.29 -16.16 -23.04
CA LEU A 48 -49.89 -14.86 -23.54
C LEU A 48 -49.18 -15.02 -24.89
N GLY A 49 -49.34 -14.03 -25.77
CA GLY A 49 -48.50 -13.91 -26.95
C GLY A 49 -47.03 -13.70 -26.58
N VAL A 50 -46.12 -14.17 -27.45
CA VAL A 50 -44.66 -14.10 -27.21
C VAL A 50 -44.17 -12.65 -27.06
N ASN A 51 -44.74 -11.71 -27.83
CA ASN A 51 -44.34 -10.30 -27.75
C ASN A 51 -44.76 -9.66 -26.41
N GLU A 52 -45.93 -10.02 -25.90
CA GLU A 52 -46.45 -9.53 -24.63
C GLU A 52 -45.68 -10.13 -23.45
N PHE A 53 -45.32 -11.42 -23.53
CA PHE A 53 -44.39 -12.04 -22.59
C PHE A 53 -43.01 -11.36 -22.61
N ARG A 54 -42.48 -10.99 -23.79
CA ARG A 54 -41.22 -10.24 -23.90
C ARG A 54 -41.32 -8.85 -23.29
N ALA A 55 -42.44 -8.14 -23.49
CA ALA A 55 -42.67 -6.83 -22.88
C ALA A 55 -42.79 -6.94 -21.34
N LEU A 56 -43.51 -7.93 -20.83
CA LEU A 56 -43.61 -8.22 -19.39
C LEU A 56 -42.23 -8.55 -18.79
N LYS A 57 -41.42 -9.34 -19.50
CA LYS A 57 -40.04 -9.67 -19.11
C LYS A 57 -39.11 -8.44 -19.15
N ALA A 58 -39.30 -7.54 -20.12
CA ALA A 58 -38.55 -6.29 -20.20
C ALA A 58 -38.90 -5.33 -19.05
N GLN A 59 -40.17 -5.28 -18.64
CA GLN A 59 -40.62 -4.48 -17.49
C GLN A 59 -40.18 -5.10 -16.14
N SER A 60 -40.22 -6.43 -16.04
CA SER A 60 -39.79 -7.18 -14.84
C SER A 60 -38.27 -7.33 -14.72
N GLY A 61 -37.52 -7.08 -15.79
CA GLY A 61 -36.05 -7.12 -15.83
C GLY A 61 -35.35 -5.99 -15.07
N SER A 62 -36.11 -5.10 -14.41
CA SER A 62 -35.60 -4.05 -13.53
C SER A 62 -35.46 -4.46 -12.05
N ALA A 63 -35.95 -5.64 -11.65
CA ALA A 63 -36.13 -5.97 -10.23
C ALA A 63 -35.34 -7.20 -9.71
N GLY A 64 -34.32 -7.71 -10.41
CA GLY A 64 -33.63 -8.92 -9.92
C GLY A 64 -32.33 -9.37 -10.61
N GLN A 65 -31.74 -8.59 -11.50
CA GLN A 65 -30.34 -8.78 -11.90
C GLN A 65 -29.58 -7.55 -11.47
N GLU A 66 -28.62 -7.73 -10.55
CA GLU A 66 -27.63 -6.69 -10.29
C GLU A 66 -27.08 -6.22 -11.64
N SER A 67 -27.25 -4.93 -11.92
CA SER A 67 -26.79 -4.34 -13.18
C SER A 67 -25.28 -4.58 -13.31
N ALA A 68 -24.75 -4.58 -14.54
CA ALA A 68 -23.31 -4.73 -14.73
C ALA A 68 -22.50 -3.64 -13.97
N GLU A 69 -23.10 -2.47 -13.79
CA GLU A 69 -22.55 -1.36 -13.00
C GLU A 69 -22.59 -1.66 -11.49
N GLU A 70 -23.70 -2.21 -10.98
CA GLU A 70 -23.82 -2.62 -9.57
C GLU A 70 -22.78 -3.69 -9.22
N LYS A 71 -22.53 -4.65 -10.11
CA LYS A 71 -21.47 -5.66 -9.95
C LYS A 71 -20.06 -5.06 -9.99
N LEU A 72 -19.84 -4.08 -10.87
CA LEU A 72 -18.56 -3.38 -10.97
C LEU A 72 -18.27 -2.58 -9.68
N PHE A 73 -19.27 -1.87 -9.17
CA PHE A 73 -19.17 -1.12 -7.92
C PHE A 73 -19.02 -2.03 -6.71
N ALA A 74 -19.77 -3.13 -6.65
CA ALA A 74 -19.61 -4.14 -5.62
C ALA A 74 -18.19 -4.71 -5.60
N LEU A 75 -17.60 -5.02 -6.77
CA LEU A 75 -16.21 -5.47 -6.86
C LEU A 75 -15.22 -4.38 -6.41
N ALA A 76 -15.43 -3.13 -6.84
CA ALA A 76 -14.54 -2.01 -6.52
C ALA A 76 -14.50 -1.69 -5.02
N ASP A 77 -15.54 -2.03 -4.25
CA ASP A 77 -15.56 -1.82 -2.79
C ASP A 77 -14.67 -2.81 -2.01
N TRP A 78 -14.34 -3.96 -2.61
CA TRP A 78 -13.39 -4.93 -2.06
C TRP A 78 -11.93 -4.65 -2.41
N VAL A 79 -11.66 -3.66 -3.27
CA VAL A 79 -10.29 -3.29 -3.65
C VAL A 79 -9.63 -2.50 -2.51
N ASP A 80 -8.42 -2.91 -2.10
CA ASP A 80 -7.65 -2.27 -1.02
C ASP A 80 -7.02 -0.91 -1.41
N GLN A 81 -7.27 -0.44 -2.63
CA GLN A 81 -6.90 0.89 -3.11
C GLN A 81 -8.13 1.80 -3.15
N ALA A 82 -7.92 3.10 -2.99
CA ALA A 82 -8.96 4.08 -3.23
C ALA A 82 -9.39 4.02 -4.69
N VAL A 83 -10.71 3.96 -4.93
CA VAL A 83 -11.32 4.01 -6.25
C VAL A 83 -12.36 5.11 -6.26
N ILE A 84 -12.25 6.01 -7.24
CA ILE A 84 -13.26 7.01 -7.60
C ILE A 84 -13.57 6.83 -9.08
N ILE A 85 -14.85 6.72 -9.42
CA ILE A 85 -15.31 6.64 -10.80
C ILE A 85 -16.13 7.89 -11.08
N CYS A 86 -15.80 8.58 -12.15
CA CYS A 86 -16.53 9.76 -12.59
C CYS A 86 -17.14 9.56 -13.99
N ASP A 87 -18.26 10.23 -14.26
CA ASP A 87 -18.85 10.33 -15.58
C ASP A 87 -18.03 11.25 -16.53
N GLN A 88 -18.57 11.51 -17.72
CA GLN A 88 -17.93 12.37 -18.74
C GLN A 88 -17.82 13.84 -18.31
N ASP A 89 -18.68 14.29 -17.41
CA ASP A 89 -18.70 15.66 -16.87
C ASP A 89 -17.89 15.78 -15.57
N MET A 90 -17.12 14.71 -15.25
CA MET A 90 -16.33 14.56 -14.03
C MET A 90 -17.18 14.58 -12.75
N ARG A 91 -18.46 14.23 -12.83
CA ARG A 91 -19.31 13.98 -11.66
C ARG A 91 -19.01 12.60 -11.11
N VAL A 92 -18.95 12.50 -9.80
CA VAL A 92 -18.56 11.27 -9.12
C VAL A 92 -19.73 10.29 -9.12
N ASP A 93 -19.61 9.18 -9.82
CA ASP A 93 -20.62 8.11 -9.86
C ASP A 93 -20.43 7.11 -8.72
N PHE A 94 -19.17 6.86 -8.34
CA PHE A 94 -18.83 5.88 -7.32
C PHE A 94 -17.57 6.25 -6.55
N VAL A 95 -17.56 5.92 -5.26
CA VAL A 95 -16.41 6.05 -4.36
C VAL A 95 -16.42 4.85 -3.41
N ASN A 96 -15.32 4.12 -3.34
CA ASN A 96 -15.21 3.03 -2.37
C ASN A 96 -14.83 3.53 -0.96
N ARG A 97 -14.94 2.64 0.02
CA ARG A 97 -14.59 2.94 1.43
C ARG A 97 -13.15 3.45 1.61
N VAL A 98 -12.20 2.97 0.81
CA VAL A 98 -10.79 3.35 0.91
C VAL A 98 -10.56 4.79 0.44
N ALA A 99 -11.19 5.18 -0.68
CA ALA A 99 -11.16 6.55 -1.18
C ALA A 99 -11.77 7.53 -0.18
N SER A 100 -12.92 7.17 0.41
CA SER A 100 -13.56 7.98 1.46
C SER A 100 -12.62 8.22 2.66
N ALA A 101 -11.90 7.18 3.08
CA ALA A 101 -10.94 7.28 4.19
C ALA A 101 -9.74 8.18 3.86
N ILE A 102 -9.09 7.99 2.70
CA ILE A 102 -7.93 8.79 2.30
C ILE A 102 -8.32 10.26 2.05
N CYS A 103 -9.45 10.50 1.39
CA CYS A 103 -9.96 11.85 1.14
C CYS A 103 -10.57 12.53 2.38
N ARG A 104 -10.72 11.79 3.49
CA ARG A 104 -11.34 12.25 4.75
C ARG A 104 -12.74 12.84 4.53
N LYS A 105 -13.53 12.24 3.65
CA LYS A 105 -14.87 12.73 3.29
C LYS A 105 -15.86 11.56 3.15
N PRO A 106 -17.06 11.62 3.75
CA PRO A 106 -18.02 10.52 3.68
C PRO A 106 -18.52 10.26 2.25
N VAL A 107 -18.67 8.98 1.86
CA VAL A 107 -19.13 8.56 0.52
C VAL A 107 -20.39 9.30 0.06
N GLY A 108 -21.41 9.41 0.93
CA GLY A 108 -22.68 10.08 0.60
C GLY A 108 -22.57 11.57 0.31
N GLN A 109 -21.44 12.20 0.66
CA GLN A 109 -21.14 13.59 0.29
C GLN A 109 -20.19 13.71 -0.90
N MET A 110 -19.75 12.58 -1.46
CA MET A 110 -18.82 12.51 -2.58
C MET A 110 -19.51 12.22 -3.90
N VAL A 111 -20.52 11.35 -3.89
CA VAL A 111 -21.26 10.91 -5.09
C VAL A 111 -22.23 11.99 -5.59
N GLY A 112 -22.21 12.29 -6.89
CA GLY A 112 -23.11 13.21 -7.61
C GLY A 112 -22.49 14.56 -8.02
N PRO A 113 -21.84 15.32 -7.12
CA PRO A 113 -21.12 16.54 -7.49
C PRO A 113 -19.91 16.27 -8.40
N LYS A 114 -19.38 17.34 -9.00
CA LYS A 114 -18.11 17.28 -9.72
C LYS A 114 -16.95 16.99 -8.76
N LEU A 115 -15.96 16.26 -9.26
CA LEU A 115 -14.80 15.83 -8.48
C LEU A 115 -14.05 16.99 -7.82
N ASP A 116 -13.84 18.09 -8.54
CA ASP A 116 -13.19 19.31 -8.05
C ASP A 116 -14.03 20.08 -7.01
N VAL A 117 -15.35 20.08 -7.18
CA VAL A 117 -16.29 20.67 -6.21
C VAL A 117 -16.25 19.89 -4.90
N VAL A 118 -16.15 18.57 -4.97
CA VAL A 118 -16.25 17.71 -3.79
C VAL A 118 -14.92 17.42 -3.11
N LEU A 119 -13.83 17.50 -3.86
CA LEU A 119 -12.46 17.46 -3.37
C LEU A 119 -11.69 18.71 -3.83
N PRO A 120 -11.98 19.92 -3.29
CA PRO A 120 -11.36 21.16 -3.74
C PRO A 120 -9.82 21.17 -3.65
N SER A 121 -9.25 20.35 -2.77
CA SER A 121 -7.80 20.26 -2.60
C SER A 121 -7.07 19.63 -3.80
N ILE A 122 -7.79 19.00 -4.73
CA ILE A 122 -7.16 18.49 -5.96
C ILE A 122 -6.79 19.63 -6.91
N SER A 123 -7.48 20.77 -6.86
CA SER A 123 -7.23 21.89 -7.75
C SER A 123 -5.84 22.48 -7.51
N GLY A 124 -5.04 22.60 -8.57
CA GLY A 124 -3.64 23.01 -8.53
C GLY A 124 -2.66 21.91 -8.11
N SER A 125 -3.14 20.70 -7.80
CA SER A 125 -2.29 19.57 -7.43
C SER A 125 -1.82 18.77 -8.66
N LEU A 126 -0.81 17.91 -8.47
CA LEU A 126 -0.43 16.94 -9.51
C LEU A 126 -1.55 15.95 -9.83
N MET A 127 -2.46 15.68 -8.88
CA MET A 127 -3.60 14.81 -9.13
C MET A 127 -4.49 15.38 -10.24
N GLU A 128 -4.79 16.68 -10.20
CA GLU A 128 -5.57 17.34 -11.26
C GLU A 128 -4.87 17.23 -12.62
N VAL A 129 -3.54 17.43 -12.67
CA VAL A 129 -2.77 17.34 -13.91
C VAL A 129 -2.90 15.95 -14.54
N HIS A 130 -2.76 14.89 -13.75
CA HIS A 130 -2.87 13.51 -14.24
C HIS A 130 -4.30 13.16 -14.67
N VAL A 131 -5.30 13.52 -13.86
CA VAL A 131 -6.71 13.28 -14.20
C VAL A 131 -7.09 14.04 -15.47
N ARG A 132 -6.71 15.31 -15.60
CA ARG A 132 -6.97 16.12 -16.80
C ARG A 132 -6.32 15.51 -18.04
N ARG A 133 -5.09 15.00 -17.94
CA ARG A 133 -4.43 14.29 -19.05
C ARG A 133 -5.22 13.06 -19.49
N THR A 134 -5.72 12.27 -18.55
CA THR A 134 -6.56 11.11 -18.88
C THR A 134 -7.86 11.53 -19.56
N VAL A 135 -8.53 12.57 -19.08
CA VAL A 135 -9.79 13.07 -19.67
C VAL A 135 -9.58 13.66 -21.06
N SER A 136 -8.55 14.49 -21.26
CA SER A 136 -8.30 15.16 -22.54
C SER A 136 -7.61 14.26 -23.56
N GLY A 137 -6.72 13.37 -23.12
CA GLY A 137 -5.93 12.51 -23.98
C GLY A 137 -6.55 11.14 -24.24
N GLY A 138 -7.47 10.67 -23.40
CA GLY A 138 -8.02 9.31 -23.49
C GLY A 138 -7.00 8.21 -23.18
N GLU A 139 -5.90 8.55 -22.51
CA GLU A 139 -4.80 7.63 -22.20
C GLU A 139 -4.64 7.43 -20.68
N PRO A 140 -4.27 6.23 -20.23
CA PRO A 140 -3.90 5.99 -18.84
C PRO A 140 -2.75 6.89 -18.37
N SER A 141 -2.81 7.36 -17.14
CA SER A 141 -1.74 8.12 -16.48
C SER A 141 -1.45 7.50 -15.11
N ALA A 142 -0.17 7.46 -14.72
CA ALA A 142 0.25 6.95 -13.42
C ALA A 142 1.45 7.75 -12.91
N ALA A 143 1.47 8.03 -11.60
CA ALA A 143 2.59 8.71 -10.95
C ALA A 143 2.54 8.55 -9.43
N ASP A 144 3.71 8.68 -8.79
CA ASP A 144 3.82 8.93 -7.36
C ASP A 144 3.81 10.45 -7.13
N ILE A 145 2.83 10.93 -6.36
CA ILE A 145 2.57 12.37 -6.16
C ILE A 145 2.44 12.72 -4.68
N PRO A 146 2.74 13.97 -4.28
CA PRO A 146 2.31 14.48 -2.98
C PRO A 146 0.79 14.41 -2.86
N SER A 147 0.31 13.96 -1.70
CA SER A 147 -1.12 13.87 -1.44
C SER A 147 -1.74 15.26 -1.35
N PRO A 148 -2.82 15.55 -2.11
CA PRO A 148 -3.59 16.77 -1.91
C PRO A 148 -4.47 16.71 -0.64
N PHE A 149 -4.51 15.58 0.07
CA PHE A 149 -5.44 15.36 1.20
C PHE A 149 -4.75 15.40 2.57
N ALA A 150 -3.41 15.31 2.61
CA ALA A 150 -2.65 15.36 3.85
C ALA A 150 -1.20 15.82 3.60
N ASP A 151 -0.74 16.77 4.39
CA ASP A 151 0.63 17.28 4.32
C ASP A 151 1.66 16.18 4.60
N GLY A 152 2.70 16.14 3.77
CA GLY A 152 3.78 15.16 3.87
C GLY A 152 3.41 13.73 3.45
N ALA A 153 2.14 13.46 3.12
CA ALA A 153 1.71 12.18 2.59
C ALA A 153 1.98 12.06 1.08
N TRP A 154 2.13 10.83 0.61
CA TRP A 154 2.39 10.51 -0.79
C TRP A 154 1.39 9.48 -1.29
N LEU A 155 0.93 9.65 -2.52
CA LEU A 155 0.00 8.75 -3.18
C LEU A 155 0.64 8.15 -4.43
N ARG A 156 0.43 6.85 -4.65
CA ARG A 156 0.57 6.26 -5.97
C ARG A 156 -0.76 6.40 -6.69
N LEU A 157 -0.83 7.32 -7.65
CA LEU A 157 -2.00 7.64 -8.45
C LEU A 157 -1.98 6.87 -9.77
N GLN A 158 -3.15 6.39 -10.18
CA GLN A 158 -3.44 5.92 -11.52
C GLN A 158 -4.79 6.49 -11.98
N SER A 159 -4.87 6.97 -13.21
CA SER A 159 -6.13 7.36 -13.84
C SER A 159 -6.21 6.76 -15.23
N PHE A 160 -7.37 6.26 -15.63
CA PHE A 160 -7.57 5.69 -16.96
C PHE A 160 -9.04 5.80 -17.39
N PRO A 161 -9.31 5.88 -18.70
CA PRO A 161 -10.68 5.84 -19.19
C PRO A 161 -11.23 4.41 -19.10
N LEU A 162 -12.50 4.27 -18.75
CA LEU A 162 -13.26 3.02 -18.77
C LEU A 162 -14.62 3.28 -19.42
N GLY A 163 -14.74 2.99 -20.72
CA GLY A 163 -15.93 3.32 -21.49
C GLY A 163 -16.16 4.83 -21.52
N ARG A 164 -17.28 5.30 -20.98
CA ARG A 164 -17.60 6.73 -20.85
C ARG A 164 -17.19 7.32 -19.50
N SER A 165 -16.62 6.51 -18.60
CA SER A 165 -16.22 6.95 -17.27
C SER A 165 -14.71 7.16 -17.18
N THR A 166 -14.28 8.01 -16.25
CA THR A 166 -12.89 8.13 -15.83
C THR A 166 -12.73 7.43 -14.50
N VAL A 167 -11.81 6.47 -14.42
CA VAL A 167 -11.46 5.79 -13.18
C VAL A 167 -10.20 6.43 -12.62
N ILE A 168 -10.23 6.75 -11.32
CA ILE A 168 -9.12 7.30 -10.56
C ILE A 168 -8.87 6.36 -9.41
N MET A 169 -7.70 5.73 -9.41
CA MET A 169 -7.23 4.84 -8.36
C MET A 169 -6.04 5.46 -7.65
N PHE A 170 -5.98 5.34 -6.33
CA PHE A 170 -4.80 5.74 -5.60
C PHE A 170 -4.61 4.94 -4.32
N ARG A 171 -3.37 4.85 -3.87
CA ARG A 171 -3.03 4.29 -2.57
C ARG A 171 -2.02 5.16 -1.85
N ASP A 172 -2.08 5.17 -0.54
CA ASP A 172 -1.08 5.82 0.30
C ASP A 172 0.25 5.03 0.22
N ILE A 173 1.33 5.71 -0.17
CA ILE A 173 2.70 5.18 -0.22
C ILE A 173 3.64 5.97 0.69
N THR A 174 3.10 6.74 1.64
CA THR A 174 3.88 7.61 2.54
C THR A 174 4.95 6.83 3.29
N GLU A 175 4.58 5.65 3.82
CA GLU A 175 5.52 4.81 4.54
C GLU A 175 6.63 4.27 3.64
N ASP A 176 6.29 3.86 2.41
CA ASP A 176 7.27 3.43 1.42
C ASP A 176 8.25 4.56 1.11
N VAL A 177 7.75 5.77 0.81
CA VAL A 177 8.58 6.94 0.51
C VAL A 177 9.46 7.33 1.71
N ARG A 178 8.93 7.30 2.94
CA ARG A 178 9.72 7.56 4.15
C ARG A 178 10.83 6.54 4.34
N ARG A 179 10.57 5.26 4.12
CA ARG A 179 11.58 4.19 4.22
C ARG A 179 12.69 4.37 3.20
N HIS A 180 12.34 4.67 1.95
CA HIS A 180 13.33 4.93 0.89
C HIS A 180 14.19 6.14 1.24
N ARG A 181 13.57 7.28 1.62
CA ARG A 181 14.31 8.48 2.03
C ARG A 181 15.23 8.25 3.22
N LEU A 182 14.80 7.46 4.21
CA LEU A 182 15.64 7.11 5.35
C LEU A 182 16.83 6.23 4.93
N ALA A 183 16.62 5.29 4.01
CA ALA A 183 17.70 4.48 3.44
C ALA A 183 18.69 5.34 2.67
N ASP A 184 18.21 6.26 1.83
CA ASP A 184 19.04 7.20 1.06
C ASP A 184 19.86 8.11 2.00
N ALA A 185 19.24 8.65 3.05
CA ALA A 185 19.93 9.47 4.04
C ALA A 185 21.03 8.68 4.78
N LYS A 186 20.74 7.42 5.17
CA LYS A 186 21.76 6.54 5.79
C LYS A 186 22.92 6.27 4.83
N ALA A 187 22.63 5.98 3.57
CA ALA A 187 23.65 5.75 2.54
C ALA A 187 24.52 7.00 2.33
N ALA A 188 23.90 8.18 2.22
CA ALA A 188 24.60 9.45 2.06
C ALA A 188 25.50 9.79 3.26
N ILE A 189 25.08 9.47 4.49
CA ILE A 189 25.93 9.65 5.68
C ILE A 189 27.15 8.74 5.64
N ILE A 190 26.99 7.46 5.27
CA ILE A 190 28.10 6.51 5.15
C ILE A 190 29.06 6.95 4.04
N GLU A 191 28.54 7.39 2.90
CA GLU A 191 29.33 7.91 1.79
C GLU A 191 30.10 9.17 2.20
N ALA A 192 29.47 10.10 2.92
CA ALA A 192 30.12 11.30 3.44
C ALA A 192 31.24 10.98 4.44
N MET A 193 31.04 9.99 5.33
CA MET A 193 32.10 9.51 6.24
C MET A 193 33.27 8.91 5.46
N THR A 194 32.96 8.09 4.46
CA THR A 194 33.97 7.47 3.59
C THR A 194 34.78 8.53 2.84
N ALA A 195 34.11 9.54 2.28
CA ALA A 195 34.74 10.66 1.58
C ALA A 195 35.57 11.56 2.50
N HIS A 196 35.21 11.66 3.80
CA HIS A 196 36.00 12.39 4.79
C HIS A 196 37.34 11.70 5.07
N GLY A 197 37.43 10.37 4.99
CA GLY A 197 38.71 9.65 5.08
C GLY A 197 39.23 9.37 6.50
N ASP A 198 38.80 10.14 7.51
CA ASP A 198 39.34 10.03 8.88
C ASP A 198 38.45 9.18 9.83
N VAL A 199 37.26 8.80 9.34
CA VAL A 199 36.28 8.02 10.10
C VAL A 199 36.15 6.66 9.45
N GLY A 200 36.67 5.63 10.11
CA GLY A 200 36.48 4.24 9.74
C GLY A 200 35.10 3.73 10.18
N TYR A 201 34.38 3.13 9.25
CA TYR A 201 33.12 2.42 9.47
C TYR A 201 33.34 0.91 9.48
N VAL A 202 32.86 0.25 10.53
CA VAL A 202 32.88 -1.20 10.67
C VAL A 202 31.49 -1.68 11.07
N ARG A 203 30.98 -2.70 10.39
CA ARG A 203 29.80 -3.44 10.81
C ARG A 203 30.22 -4.81 11.34
N LEU A 204 29.58 -5.21 12.43
CA LEU A 204 29.82 -6.45 13.14
C LEU A 204 28.57 -7.32 13.13
N SER A 205 28.76 -8.64 13.05
CA SER A 205 27.72 -9.62 13.32
C SER A 205 27.32 -9.66 14.80
N VAL A 206 26.27 -10.42 15.14
CA VAL A 206 25.90 -10.74 16.53
C VAL A 206 27.03 -11.36 17.36
N ARG A 207 28.03 -11.98 16.72
CA ARG A 207 29.20 -12.56 17.40
C ARG A 207 30.34 -11.56 17.57
N GLY A 208 30.23 -10.35 17.01
CA GLY A 208 31.29 -9.33 17.01
C GLY A 208 32.35 -9.52 15.93
N THR A 209 32.09 -10.37 14.93
CA THR A 209 32.94 -10.54 13.75
C THR A 209 32.64 -9.47 12.71
N ILE A 210 33.66 -8.97 12.03
CA ILE A 210 33.54 -7.95 10.98
C ILE A 210 32.80 -8.51 9.78
N ASP A 211 31.67 -7.91 9.38
CA ASP A 211 30.88 -8.31 8.21
C ASP A 211 30.79 -7.20 7.13
N ALA A 212 31.20 -5.98 7.46
CA ALA A 212 31.48 -4.92 6.50
C ALA A 212 32.53 -3.94 7.07
N VAL A 213 33.31 -3.34 6.18
CA VAL A 213 34.28 -2.27 6.47
C VAL A 213 34.31 -1.29 5.31
N ASP A 214 34.69 -0.05 5.59
CA ASP A 214 35.00 0.96 4.57
C ASP A 214 36.51 1.10 4.31
N VAL A 215 36.85 1.92 3.31
CA VAL A 215 38.24 2.19 2.91
C VAL A 215 39.02 2.93 4.02
N PRO A 216 38.48 3.98 4.66
CA PRO A 216 39.14 4.65 5.79
C PRO A 216 39.60 3.70 6.90
N PHE A 217 38.77 2.73 7.30
CA PHE A 217 39.18 1.74 8.31
C PHE A 217 40.34 0.87 7.84
N THR A 218 40.30 0.39 6.58
CA THR A 218 41.38 -0.45 6.03
C THR A 218 42.69 0.31 5.88
N ASP A 219 42.63 1.58 5.46
CA ASP A 219 43.80 2.44 5.30
C ASP A 219 44.41 2.79 6.66
N MET A 220 43.57 3.13 7.65
CA MET A 220 43.98 3.44 9.03
C MET A 220 44.79 2.32 9.66
N LEU A 221 44.43 1.05 9.42
CA LEU A 221 45.17 -0.11 9.94
C LEU A 221 46.17 -0.70 8.94
N SER A 222 46.25 -0.15 7.73
CA SER A 222 47.00 -0.73 6.60
C SER A 222 46.68 -2.22 6.36
N LEU A 223 45.44 -2.63 6.66
CA LEU A 223 44.95 -4.00 6.56
C LEU A 223 43.99 -4.12 5.37
N PRO A 224 44.26 -4.97 4.37
CA PRO A 224 43.36 -5.12 3.24
C PRO A 224 42.03 -5.75 3.70
N ARG A 225 40.93 -5.35 3.04
CA ARG A 225 39.56 -5.79 3.37
C ARG A 225 39.47 -7.30 3.54
N GLU A 226 40.04 -8.07 2.63
CA GLU A 226 39.99 -9.54 2.61
C GLU A 226 40.56 -10.18 3.87
N ARG A 227 41.48 -9.50 4.56
CA ARG A 227 42.11 -10.00 5.80
C ARG A 227 41.34 -9.64 7.06
N VAL A 228 40.46 -8.65 7.00
CA VAL A 228 39.67 -8.21 8.17
C VAL A 228 38.24 -8.74 8.14
N MET A 229 37.70 -9.06 6.96
CA MET A 229 36.37 -9.69 6.87
C MET A 229 36.33 -11.02 7.64
N GLY A 230 35.32 -11.19 8.48
CA GLY A 230 35.12 -12.36 9.33
C GLY A 230 35.98 -12.40 10.61
N VAL A 231 36.95 -11.51 10.76
CA VAL A 231 37.80 -11.43 11.96
C VAL A 231 37.00 -10.84 13.11
N GLN A 232 37.26 -11.33 14.33
CA GLN A 232 36.70 -10.74 15.54
C GLN A 232 37.32 -9.36 15.77
N LEU A 233 36.52 -8.29 15.84
CA LEU A 233 37.08 -6.94 16.00
C LEU A 233 37.92 -6.81 17.29
N THR A 234 37.56 -7.53 18.35
CA THR A 234 38.33 -7.56 19.62
C THR A 234 39.74 -8.12 19.45
N ASP A 235 40.01 -8.92 18.42
CA ASP A 235 41.32 -9.53 18.21
C ASP A 235 42.32 -8.54 17.61
N LEU A 236 41.80 -7.54 16.87
CA LEU A 236 42.58 -6.40 16.39
C LEU A 236 42.96 -5.45 17.53
N VAL A 237 42.30 -5.51 18.68
CA VAL A 237 42.63 -4.68 19.85
C VAL A 237 43.88 -5.24 20.55
N LEU A 238 44.80 -4.37 20.97
CA LEU A 238 45.95 -4.75 21.78
C LEU A 238 45.54 -5.39 23.11
N THR A 239 46.33 -6.35 23.59
CA THR A 239 46.01 -7.21 24.74
C THR A 239 45.53 -6.43 25.97
N HIS A 240 46.14 -5.28 26.27
CA HIS A 240 45.79 -4.46 27.43
C HIS A 240 44.39 -3.81 27.34
N GLY A 241 43.91 -3.50 26.13
CA GLY A 241 42.61 -2.85 25.89
C GLY A 241 41.46 -3.82 25.58
N ARG A 242 41.75 -5.10 25.35
CA ARG A 242 40.75 -6.10 24.91
C ARG A 242 39.57 -6.25 25.86
N ALA A 243 39.82 -6.29 27.17
CA ALA A 243 38.76 -6.48 28.16
C ALA A 243 37.78 -5.30 28.18
N ALA A 244 38.31 -4.07 28.21
CA ALA A 244 37.51 -2.85 28.19
C ALA A 244 36.69 -2.72 26.88
N PHE A 245 37.32 -2.99 25.73
CA PHE A 245 36.63 -2.95 24.45
C PHE A 245 35.52 -4.01 24.36
N ARG A 246 35.78 -5.25 24.80
CA ARG A 246 34.77 -6.32 24.83
C ARG A 246 33.58 -5.93 25.70
N GLN A 247 33.83 -5.38 26.89
CA GLN A 247 32.76 -4.92 27.78
C GLN A 247 31.92 -3.80 27.13
N ALA A 248 32.57 -2.83 26.47
CA ALA A 248 31.85 -1.79 25.72
C ALA A 248 30.98 -2.38 24.59
N LEU A 249 31.51 -3.34 23.83
CA LEU A 249 30.74 -4.02 22.79
C LEU A 249 29.54 -4.77 23.37
N GLU A 250 29.73 -5.53 24.45
CA GLU A 250 28.66 -6.28 25.12
C GLU A 250 27.55 -5.35 25.65
N ARG A 251 27.91 -4.25 26.32
CA ARG A 251 26.93 -3.26 26.82
C ARG A 251 26.12 -2.64 25.69
N ALA A 252 26.77 -2.28 24.58
CA ALA A 252 26.06 -1.76 23.40
C ALA A 252 25.05 -2.80 22.86
N MET A 253 25.50 -4.05 22.69
CA MET A 253 24.70 -5.17 22.18
C MET A 253 23.53 -5.56 23.08
N GLN A 254 23.64 -5.32 24.39
CA GLN A 254 22.56 -5.53 25.37
C GLN A 254 21.56 -4.36 25.42
N GLY A 255 21.70 -3.35 24.55
CA GLY A 255 20.79 -2.21 24.49
C GLY A 255 21.04 -1.16 25.57
N GLN A 256 22.20 -1.15 26.22
CA GLN A 256 22.57 -0.14 27.24
C GLN A 256 23.00 1.21 26.63
N GLY A 257 22.46 1.55 25.46
CA GLY A 257 22.80 2.75 24.70
C GLY A 257 24.16 2.70 23.99
N ALA A 258 24.47 3.79 23.28
CA ALA A 258 25.74 3.94 22.57
C ALA A 258 26.93 3.92 23.55
N GLN A 259 27.97 3.17 23.19
CA GLN A 259 29.19 3.07 24.00
C GLN A 259 30.33 3.78 23.29
N CYS A 260 31.25 4.36 24.05
CA CYS A 260 32.44 5.00 23.51
C CYS A 260 33.65 4.56 24.32
N VAL A 261 34.71 4.12 23.62
CA VAL A 261 35.93 3.59 24.25
C VAL A 261 37.14 4.03 23.45
N GLN A 262 38.20 4.45 24.15
CA GLN A 262 39.51 4.66 23.55
C GLN A 262 40.33 3.39 23.71
N THR A 263 41.01 2.97 22.65
CA THR A 263 41.81 1.74 22.65
C THR A 263 42.93 1.82 21.61
N MET A 264 43.76 0.79 21.54
CA MET A 264 44.79 0.65 20.52
C MET A 264 44.49 -0.56 19.63
N LEU A 265 44.51 -0.35 18.32
CA LEU A 265 44.37 -1.40 17.31
C LEU A 265 45.73 -1.78 16.73
N LEU A 266 45.87 -3.04 16.32
CA LEU A 266 47.04 -3.58 15.63
C LEU A 266 46.92 -3.33 14.13
N SER A 267 47.92 -2.66 13.56
CA SER A 267 48.08 -2.53 12.12
C SER A 267 48.62 -3.82 11.51
N ASN A 268 48.58 -3.91 10.18
CA ASN A 268 49.19 -5.01 9.43
C ASN A 268 50.71 -5.16 9.68
N ARG A 269 51.39 -4.09 10.10
CA ARG A 269 52.83 -4.08 10.41
C ARG A 269 53.12 -4.39 11.88
N GLY A 270 52.09 -4.66 12.68
CA GLY A 270 52.20 -4.86 14.12
C GLY A 270 52.34 -3.57 14.93
N GLU A 271 52.13 -2.42 14.31
CA GLU A 271 52.16 -1.11 14.97
C GLU A 271 50.84 -0.85 15.71
N ALA A 272 50.91 -0.09 16.80
CA ALA A 272 49.75 0.29 17.59
C ALA A 272 49.15 1.60 17.06
N VAL A 273 47.89 1.57 16.64
CA VAL A 273 47.13 2.75 16.22
C VAL A 273 46.16 3.11 17.35
N ALA A 274 46.36 4.27 17.98
CA ALA A 274 45.45 4.77 19.00
C ALA A 274 44.15 5.25 18.34
N VAL A 275 43.01 4.78 18.85
CA VAL A 275 41.70 5.08 18.26
C VAL A 275 40.66 5.38 19.34
N LYS A 276 39.64 6.13 18.94
CA LYS A 276 38.36 6.23 19.64
C LYS A 276 37.32 5.46 18.85
N ALA A 277 36.69 4.48 19.50
CA ALA A 277 35.62 3.66 18.92
C ALA A 277 34.27 4.01 19.55
N SER A 278 33.28 4.30 18.71
CA SER A 278 31.88 4.49 19.12
C SER A 278 31.06 3.32 18.61
N ILE A 279 30.38 2.62 19.51
CA ILE A 279 29.70 1.35 19.25
C ILE A 279 28.21 1.53 19.48
N VAL A 280 27.40 1.16 18.49
CA VAL A 280 25.93 1.19 18.57
C VAL A 280 25.39 -0.14 18.06
N ALA A 281 24.48 -0.75 18.82
CA ALA A 281 23.85 -2.00 18.39
C ALA A 281 22.90 -1.77 17.20
N LEU A 282 23.01 -2.64 16.21
CA LEU A 282 22.10 -2.76 15.08
C LEU A 282 20.96 -3.70 15.49
N HIS A 283 19.72 -3.20 15.42
CA HIS A 283 18.53 -3.96 15.77
C HIS A 283 17.70 -4.26 14.53
N GLY A 284 17.35 -5.53 14.38
CA GLY A 284 16.41 -6.03 13.39
C GLY A 284 14.99 -6.14 13.93
N ALA A 285 14.12 -6.74 13.13
CA ALA A 285 12.73 -7.00 13.50
C ALA A 285 12.56 -7.95 14.70
N TYR A 286 13.57 -8.78 15.00
CA TYR A 286 13.49 -9.85 15.99
C TYR A 286 14.59 -9.81 17.08
N GLY A 287 15.41 -8.75 17.14
CA GLY A 287 16.48 -8.61 18.13
C GLY A 287 17.73 -7.92 17.59
N ALA A 288 18.83 -7.98 18.35
CA ALA A 288 20.12 -7.47 17.90
C ALA A 288 20.64 -8.29 16.71
N GLU A 289 20.96 -7.61 15.61
CA GLU A 289 21.55 -8.19 14.39
C GLU A 289 23.08 -8.04 14.35
N GLY A 290 23.63 -7.23 15.26
CA GLY A 290 25.05 -6.90 15.27
C GLY A 290 25.31 -5.52 15.86
N ALA A 291 26.43 -4.92 15.49
CA ALA A 291 26.77 -3.55 15.87
C ALA A 291 27.39 -2.78 14.72
N VAL A 292 27.22 -1.47 14.73
CA VAL A 292 28.00 -0.52 13.95
C VAL A 292 29.05 0.08 14.87
N VAL A 293 30.29 0.15 14.39
CA VAL A 293 31.42 0.78 15.07
C VAL A 293 31.98 1.87 14.17
N LEU A 294 32.02 3.10 14.67
CA LEU A 294 32.77 4.19 14.06
C LEU A 294 34.10 4.34 14.80
N ILE A 295 35.19 4.44 14.05
CA ILE A 295 36.56 4.44 14.56
C ILE A 295 37.27 5.67 14.00
N THR A 296 37.82 6.51 14.87
CA THR A 296 38.66 7.65 14.48
C THR A 296 40.03 7.49 15.12
N ALA A 297 41.10 7.78 14.36
CA ALA A 297 42.44 7.85 14.92
C ALA A 297 42.52 8.96 15.97
N LEU A 298 43.31 8.74 17.02
CA LEU A 298 43.66 9.75 18.00
C LEU A 298 45.06 10.26 17.68
N ASP A 299 45.19 11.52 17.31
CA ASP A 299 46.50 12.14 17.18
C ASP A 299 47.22 12.14 18.53
N GLY A 300 48.53 11.86 18.51
CA GLY A 300 49.40 11.81 19.69
C GLY A 300 49.47 13.10 20.52
N SER A 301 48.79 14.17 20.08
CA SER A 301 48.62 15.45 20.79
C SER A 301 47.56 15.40 21.89
N THR A 302 46.70 14.37 21.91
CA THR A 302 45.64 14.23 22.92
C THR A 302 45.97 13.09 23.87
N VAL A 303 46.95 13.34 24.75
CA VAL A 303 47.14 12.53 25.95
C VAL A 303 45.92 12.77 26.85
N VAL A 304 44.90 11.94 26.71
CA VAL A 304 43.83 11.84 27.70
C VAL A 304 44.30 10.81 28.72
N GLU A 305 44.55 11.28 29.95
CA GLU A 305 44.86 10.45 31.10
C GLU A 305 43.83 9.31 31.22
N LEU A 306 44.32 8.07 31.19
CA LEU A 306 43.56 6.91 31.63
C LEU A 306 43.11 7.16 33.08
N PRO A 307 41.81 7.06 33.41
CA PRO A 307 41.38 7.17 34.80
C PRO A 307 42.01 6.02 35.59
N ARG A 308 42.81 6.36 36.61
CA ARG A 308 43.26 5.39 37.61
C ARG A 308 42.04 4.74 38.22
N ALA A 309 42.03 3.41 38.25
CA ALA A 309 41.07 2.65 39.02
C ALA A 309 41.11 3.12 40.48
N ALA A 310 39.97 3.54 41.01
CA ALA A 310 39.80 3.74 42.44
C ALA A 310 39.73 2.34 43.10
N GLU A 311 40.59 2.13 44.09
CA GLU A 311 40.44 1.07 45.11
C GLU A 311 39.17 1.28 45.94
#